data_AF-A0A6V7VMM8-F1
#
_entry.id   AF-A0A6V7VMM8-F1
#
_cell.length_a   1.000
_cell.length_b   1.000
_cell.length_c   1.000
_cell.angle_alpha   90.00
_cell.angle_beta   90.00
_cell.angle_gamma   90.00
#
_symmetry.space_group_name_H-M   'P 1'
#
loop_
_entity.id
_entity.type
_entity.pdbx_description
1 polymer ?
#
loop_
_entity_poly.entity_id
_entity_poly.type
_entity_poly.pdbx_seq_one_letter_code
_entity_poly.pdbx_strand_id
1 'polypeptide(L)'
;MAKKWLSRARQSHELVPSSEEPQQQQSLQPIENKTLREGTQKSDANGDEALLHDSHPQKGKRKLSVLGHELFDRGQWSGQFDFLMSMIAYAVGLGNVWRFPYLCFKNGGGSFLVVYALFFVFGAVPIFIMEVTVGQYLQRGAMEMWKMCPIFKGVGIGNVVIAFMCIAYFCVIVSWATFYMISSFNSTFPWETCNNYWNNGQCVTGKESTSEIMRITSNLSRYGLSIESSVEQYWDNNF
;
A
#
# COMPACT_ATOMS: atom_id res chain seq x y z
N MET A 1 18.50 -1.63 -5.26
CA MET A 1 17.16 -1.18 -5.71
C MET A 1 17.23 0.14 -6.46
N ALA A 2 16.80 1.30 -5.95
CA ALA A 2 16.62 2.53 -6.76
C ALA A 2 17.76 2.88 -7.73
N LYS A 3 19.04 2.83 -7.29
CA LYS A 3 20.20 3.08 -8.17
C LYS A 3 20.41 2.02 -9.28
N LYS A 4 20.10 0.75 -9.02
CA LYS A 4 20.24 -0.39 -9.96
C LYS A 4 19.04 -0.47 -10.92
N TRP A 5 17.85 -0.02 -10.47
CA TRP A 5 16.67 0.17 -11.32
C TRP A 5 16.84 1.40 -12.23
N LEU A 6 17.33 2.53 -11.71
CA LEU A 6 17.67 3.72 -12.50
C LEU A 6 18.79 3.46 -13.51
N SER A 7 19.74 2.54 -13.24
CA SER A 7 20.74 2.15 -14.24
C SER A 7 20.14 1.26 -15.34
N ARG A 8 19.29 0.27 -14.99
CA ARG A 8 18.54 -0.53 -15.99
C ARG A 8 17.64 0.37 -16.86
N ALA A 9 16.93 1.33 -16.26
CA ALA A 9 16.06 2.29 -16.97
C ALA A 9 16.84 3.31 -17.84
N ARG A 10 18.11 3.61 -17.49
CA ARG A 10 19.01 4.43 -18.31
C ARG A 10 19.49 3.66 -19.54
N GLN A 11 19.87 2.39 -19.38
CA GLN A 11 20.30 1.53 -20.49
C GLN A 11 19.18 1.28 -21.52
N SER A 12 17.91 1.20 -21.10
CA SER A 12 16.78 1.10 -22.04
C SER A 12 16.56 2.36 -22.89
N HIS A 13 17.11 3.51 -22.51
CA HIS A 13 17.03 4.75 -23.30
C HIS A 13 18.15 4.88 -24.35
N GLU A 14 19.24 4.11 -24.25
CA GLU A 14 20.37 4.17 -25.19
C GLU A 14 20.18 3.25 -26.42
N LEU A 15 19.09 2.46 -26.49
CA LEU A 15 18.81 1.50 -27.56
C LEU A 15 17.69 1.91 -28.52
N VAL A 16 17.22 3.16 -28.47
CA VAL A 16 16.30 3.70 -29.50
C VAL A 16 17.13 4.34 -30.61
N PRO A 17 17.16 3.77 -31.84
CA PRO A 17 17.84 4.41 -32.96
C PRO A 17 17.07 5.66 -33.39
N SER A 18 17.78 6.73 -33.67
CA SER A 18 17.21 7.94 -34.27
C SER A 18 16.89 7.70 -35.74
N SER A 19 15.61 7.70 -36.13
CA SER A 19 15.17 7.74 -37.53
C SER A 19 13.87 8.53 -37.71
N GLU A 20 14.04 9.79 -38.11
CA GLU A 20 13.23 10.60 -39.05
C GLU A 20 11.69 10.67 -38.92
N GLU A 21 11.20 11.91 -38.74
CA GLU A 21 9.84 12.35 -39.12
C GLU A 21 9.61 12.22 -40.64
N PRO A 22 8.34 12.07 -41.04
CA PRO A 22 7.80 12.88 -42.13
C PRO A 22 6.59 13.70 -41.70
N GLN A 23 6.64 15.00 -41.93
CA GLN A 23 5.47 15.88 -41.80
C GLN A 23 4.48 15.65 -42.95
N GLN A 24 3.19 15.63 -42.65
CA GLN A 24 2.19 16.11 -43.61
C GLN A 24 1.05 16.86 -42.91
N GLN A 25 0.96 18.14 -43.23
CA GLN A 25 0.02 19.12 -42.67
C GLN A 25 -1.25 19.18 -43.53
N GLN A 26 -2.44 19.06 -42.95
CA GLN A 26 -3.66 19.59 -43.59
C GLN A 26 -4.63 20.22 -42.58
N SER A 27 -5.16 21.37 -42.99
CA SER A 27 -5.65 22.51 -42.22
C SER A 27 -7.12 22.46 -41.73
N LEU A 28 -7.40 23.11 -40.58
CA LEU A 28 -8.46 24.11 -40.26
C LEU A 28 -9.89 23.94 -40.90
N GLN A 29 -11.07 24.13 -40.26
CA GLN A 29 -11.56 24.88 -39.07
C GLN A 29 -12.99 24.39 -38.62
N PRO A 30 -13.63 24.92 -37.54
CA PRO A 30 -14.84 24.36 -36.90
C PRO A 30 -16.19 25.08 -37.20
N ILE A 31 -17.34 24.50 -36.80
CA ILE A 31 -18.72 25.05 -36.60
C ILE A 31 -19.67 23.85 -36.27
N GLU A 32 -20.82 23.87 -35.56
CA GLU A 32 -21.68 24.89 -34.89
C GLU A 32 -22.08 24.39 -33.46
N ASN A 33 -22.55 25.26 -32.56
CA ASN A 33 -23.45 24.87 -31.45
C ASN A 33 -24.91 25.02 -31.94
N LYS A 34 -25.83 24.09 -31.64
CA LYS A 34 -27.27 24.39 -31.75
C LYS A 34 -28.18 23.70 -30.72
N THR A 35 -28.67 24.51 -29.79
CA THR A 35 -29.87 24.24 -28.99
C THR A 35 -31.14 24.55 -29.80
N LEU A 36 -32.22 23.78 -29.60
CA LEU A 36 -33.56 24.26 -29.17
C LEU A 36 -34.67 23.19 -29.35
N ARG A 37 -35.57 23.12 -28.35
CA ARG A 37 -37.02 22.81 -28.45
C ARG A 37 -37.47 21.43 -28.96
N GLU A 38 -38.70 20.97 -28.74
CA GLU A 38 -39.74 21.18 -27.70
C GLU A 38 -40.64 19.91 -27.79
N GLY A 39 -41.29 19.49 -26.70
CA GLY A 39 -41.95 18.17 -26.69
C GLY A 39 -42.97 17.95 -25.57
N THR A 40 -43.79 18.95 -25.29
CA THR A 40 -44.94 18.80 -24.39
C THR A 40 -46.03 17.96 -25.08
N GLN A 41 -46.43 16.82 -24.50
CA GLN A 41 -47.81 16.37 -24.66
C GLN A 41 -48.35 15.68 -23.41
N LYS A 42 -49.63 15.95 -23.17
CA LYS A 42 -50.43 15.69 -21.98
C LYS A 42 -51.51 14.66 -22.34
N SER A 43 -51.96 13.85 -21.39
CA SER A 43 -53.22 13.11 -21.49
C SER A 43 -53.86 12.93 -20.12
N ASP A 44 -55.18 13.08 -20.07
CA ASP A 44 -55.97 13.37 -18.87
C ASP A 44 -56.96 12.25 -18.50
N ALA A 45 -57.35 12.16 -17.21
CA ALA A 45 -58.59 11.60 -16.62
C ALA A 45 -58.40 11.56 -15.07
N ASN A 46 -59.16 12.16 -14.15
CA ASN A 46 -60.61 12.40 -14.00
C ASN A 46 -61.43 11.10 -13.86
N GLY A 47 -62.16 10.83 -12.78
CA GLY A 47 -62.38 11.53 -11.50
C GLY A 47 -63.17 10.62 -10.54
N ASP A 48 -63.64 11.15 -9.39
CA ASP A 48 -64.93 10.83 -8.70
C ASP A 48 -64.88 11.12 -7.19
N GLU A 49 -65.85 11.92 -6.71
CA GLU A 49 -66.12 12.20 -5.29
C GLU A 49 -67.40 11.48 -4.84
N ALA A 50 -67.38 10.81 -3.69
CA ALA A 50 -68.60 10.39 -2.99
C ALA A 50 -68.40 10.29 -1.46
N LEU A 51 -69.28 10.97 -0.73
CA LEU A 51 -69.39 11.06 0.74
C LEU A 51 -69.55 9.71 1.46
N LEU A 52 -69.10 9.61 2.73
CA LEU A 52 -70.00 9.42 3.89
C LEU A 52 -69.30 9.44 5.28
N HIS A 53 -69.85 10.29 6.15
CA HIS A 53 -69.97 10.30 7.63
C HIS A 53 -69.00 9.55 8.60
N ASP A 54 -68.49 10.35 9.55
CA ASP A 54 -68.45 10.14 11.02
C ASP A 54 -67.20 9.66 11.82
N SER A 55 -67.22 10.19 13.04
CA SER A 55 -66.32 10.22 14.18
C SER A 55 -65.89 8.89 14.84
N HIS A 56 -64.59 8.76 15.16
CA HIS A 56 -64.01 8.93 16.53
C HIS A 56 -62.50 8.55 16.53
N PRO A 57 -61.68 9.03 17.50
CA PRO A 57 -60.22 8.92 17.42
C PRO A 57 -59.67 7.63 18.03
N GLN A 58 -58.89 6.87 17.26
CA GLN A 58 -58.11 5.73 17.75
C GLN A 58 -56.60 6.06 17.79
N LYS A 59 -56.08 6.03 19.01
CA LYS A 59 -54.72 6.31 19.47
C LYS A 59 -53.69 5.33 18.88
N GLY A 60 -53.26 5.55 17.65
CA GLY A 60 -52.21 4.78 16.99
C GLY A 60 -50.96 5.62 16.72
N LYS A 61 -49.89 5.43 17.51
CA LYS A 61 -48.54 5.92 17.15
C LYS A 61 -48.01 5.11 15.96
N ARG A 62 -48.49 5.42 14.75
CA ARG A 62 -47.89 4.91 13.51
C ARG A 62 -46.46 5.44 13.43
N LYS A 63 -45.50 4.53 13.59
CA LYS A 63 -44.06 4.80 13.54
C LYS A 63 -43.67 5.16 12.11
N LEU A 64 -43.89 6.41 11.71
CA LEU A 64 -43.45 6.94 10.42
C LEU A 64 -41.94 7.21 10.49
N SER A 65 -41.15 6.14 10.39
CA SER A 65 -39.69 6.17 10.41
C SER A 65 -39.12 5.34 9.24
N VAL A 66 -39.69 5.50 8.05
CA VAL A 66 -39.27 4.77 6.82
C VAL A 66 -39.17 5.72 5.62
N LEU A 67 -38.53 6.87 5.82
CA LEU A 67 -37.81 7.61 4.77
C LEU A 67 -36.91 8.67 5.41
N GLY A 68 -35.58 8.56 5.23
CA GLY A 68 -34.65 9.67 5.52
C GLY A 68 -33.92 9.69 6.87
N HIS A 69 -33.68 8.56 7.54
CA HIS A 69 -32.77 8.52 8.70
C HIS A 69 -32.01 7.20 8.87
N GLU A 70 -31.46 6.66 7.77
CA GLU A 70 -30.19 5.94 7.85
C GLU A 70 -29.08 6.98 8.12
N LEU A 71 -29.06 7.55 9.34
CA LEU A 71 -27.81 8.12 9.83
C LEU A 71 -26.84 6.95 9.90
N PHE A 72 -25.75 7.02 9.14
CA PHE A 72 -24.66 6.05 9.16
C PHE A 72 -24.13 5.90 10.58
N ASP A 73 -24.68 4.96 11.34
CA ASP A 73 -24.24 4.69 12.69
C ASP A 73 -22.86 4.06 12.63
N ARG A 74 -21.95 4.55 13.46
CA ARG A 74 -20.54 4.19 13.37
C ARG A 74 -20.38 2.77 13.92
N GLY A 75 -19.97 1.84 13.05
CA GLY A 75 -19.65 0.47 13.45
C GLY A 75 -18.76 0.45 14.70
N GLN A 76 -19.27 -0.18 15.75
CA GLN A 76 -18.56 -0.36 17.02
C GLN A 76 -17.75 -1.67 17.00
N TRP A 77 -16.67 -1.72 17.77
CA TRP A 77 -15.89 -2.94 17.95
C TRP A 77 -16.70 -3.99 18.70
N SER A 78 -16.57 -5.27 18.28
CA SER A 78 -17.27 -6.39 18.93
C SER A 78 -16.81 -6.60 20.38
N GLY A 79 -15.56 -6.24 20.69
CA GLY A 79 -15.04 -6.23 22.05
C GLY A 79 -13.68 -5.52 22.18
N GLN A 80 -13.25 -5.30 23.42
CA GLN A 80 -11.97 -4.62 23.72
C GLN A 80 -10.75 -5.38 23.20
N PHE A 81 -10.82 -6.71 23.15
CA PHE A 81 -9.73 -7.57 22.67
C PHE A 81 -9.52 -7.48 21.16
N ASP A 82 -10.60 -7.32 20.39
CA ASP A 82 -10.58 -7.12 18.93
C ASP A 82 -9.88 -5.80 18.57
N PHE A 83 -10.22 -4.73 19.30
CA PHE A 83 -9.52 -3.45 19.22
C PHE A 83 -8.04 -3.55 19.62
N LEU A 84 -7.72 -4.26 20.71
CA LEU A 84 -6.33 -4.48 21.15
C LEU A 84 -5.50 -5.26 20.12
N MET A 85 -6.05 -6.35 19.58
CA MET A 85 -5.37 -7.14 18.54
C MET A 85 -5.17 -6.33 17.26
N SER A 86 -6.15 -5.50 16.88
CA SER A 86 -6.00 -4.57 15.75
C SER A 86 -4.86 -3.55 15.97
N MET A 87 -4.70 -3.02 17.19
CA MET A 87 -3.58 -2.13 17.54
C MET A 87 -2.23 -2.86 17.53
N ILE A 88 -2.16 -4.09 18.03
CA ILE A 88 -0.93 -4.90 18.02
C ILE A 88 -0.52 -5.24 16.58
N ALA A 89 -1.48 -5.63 15.73
CA ALA A 89 -1.25 -5.89 14.30
C ALA A 89 -0.76 -4.63 13.56
N TYR A 90 -1.23 -3.44 13.94
CA TYR A 90 -0.72 -2.18 13.40
C TYR A 90 0.71 -1.86 13.88
N ALA A 91 1.03 -2.15 15.15
CA ALA A 91 2.35 -1.87 15.73
C ALA A 91 3.47 -2.85 15.31
N VAL A 92 3.11 -4.09 14.98
CA VAL A 92 4.08 -5.16 14.63
C VAL A 92 4.15 -5.35 13.11
N GLY A 93 5.15 -4.75 12.48
CA GLY A 93 5.41 -4.88 11.03
C GLY A 93 6.73 -5.58 10.68
N LEU A 94 6.89 -5.94 9.39
CA LEU A 94 8.12 -6.52 8.81
C LEU A 94 9.40 -5.75 9.16
N GLY A 95 9.31 -4.42 9.31
CA GLY A 95 10.42 -3.58 9.75
C GLY A 95 10.99 -3.99 11.12
N ASN A 96 10.16 -4.45 12.05
CA ASN A 96 10.62 -4.88 13.38
C ASN A 96 11.45 -6.18 13.29
N VAL A 97 11.24 -7.00 12.26
CA VAL A 97 11.93 -8.28 12.06
C VAL A 97 13.33 -8.08 11.47
N TRP A 98 13.49 -7.29 10.40
CA TRP A 98 14.81 -7.10 9.76
C TRP A 98 15.52 -5.79 10.11
N ARG A 99 14.78 -4.69 10.31
CA ARG A 99 15.38 -3.34 10.39
C ARG A 99 15.92 -3.07 11.77
N PHE A 100 15.19 -3.47 12.81
CA PHE A 100 15.61 -3.32 14.19
C PHE A 100 16.91 -4.10 14.49
N PRO A 101 17.03 -5.42 14.22
CA PRO A 101 18.29 -6.14 14.46
C PRO A 101 19.48 -5.57 13.67
N TYR A 102 19.26 -5.18 12.41
CA TYR A 102 20.30 -4.54 11.59
C TYR A 102 20.80 -3.21 12.17
N LEU A 103 19.89 -2.35 12.67
CA LEU A 103 20.25 -1.09 13.31
C LEU A 103 20.96 -1.31 14.65
N CYS A 104 20.47 -2.25 15.48
CA CYS A 104 21.12 -2.62 16.73
C CYS A 104 22.56 -3.07 16.48
N PHE A 105 22.78 -4.01 15.56
CA PHE A 105 24.11 -4.53 15.24
C PHE A 105 25.05 -3.41 14.75
N LYS A 106 24.58 -2.54 13.85
CA LYS A 106 25.39 -1.45 13.29
C LYS A 106 25.74 -0.35 14.31
N ASN A 107 24.87 -0.09 15.28
CA ASN A 107 24.98 1.06 16.21
C ASN A 107 25.50 0.66 17.61
N GLY A 108 26.32 -0.39 17.73
CA GLY A 108 26.94 -0.79 19.01
C GLY A 108 26.11 -1.74 19.87
N GLY A 109 25.23 -2.54 19.25
CA GLY A 109 24.52 -3.65 19.89
C GLY A 109 23.64 -3.22 21.05
N GLY A 110 23.92 -3.74 22.25
CA GLY A 110 23.11 -3.50 23.45
C GLY A 110 23.03 -2.03 23.89
N SER A 111 24.05 -1.21 23.59
CA SER A 111 24.04 0.22 23.98
C SER A 111 22.94 1.01 23.24
N PHE A 112 22.69 0.68 21.97
CA PHE A 112 21.61 1.26 21.18
C PHE A 112 20.23 0.95 21.79
N LEU A 113 20.06 -0.22 22.41
CA LEU A 113 18.78 -0.65 22.98
C LEU A 113 18.35 0.20 24.19
N VAL A 114 19.30 0.67 25.00
CA VAL A 114 19.02 1.59 26.13
C VAL A 114 18.48 2.93 25.61
N VAL A 115 19.16 3.51 24.62
CA VAL A 115 18.74 4.79 24.00
C VAL A 115 17.39 4.63 23.29
N TYR A 116 17.21 3.52 22.56
CA TYR A 116 15.95 3.18 21.90
C TYR A 116 14.78 3.07 22.91
N ALA A 117 14.97 2.39 24.05
CA ALA A 117 13.96 2.25 25.08
C ALA A 117 13.56 3.60 25.70
N LEU A 118 14.52 4.50 25.92
CA LEU A 118 14.23 5.86 26.41
C LEU A 118 13.38 6.66 25.40
N PHE A 119 13.77 6.70 24.13
CA PHE A 119 12.95 7.38 23.10
C PHE A 119 11.59 6.70 22.87
N PHE A 120 11.49 5.39 23.06
CA PHE A 120 10.22 4.67 22.99
C PHE A 120 9.27 5.09 24.12
N VAL A 121 9.73 5.08 25.37
CA VAL A 121 8.90 5.41 26.55
C VAL A 121 8.56 6.91 26.63
N PHE A 122 9.48 7.80 26.30
CA PHE A 122 9.25 9.26 26.40
C PHE A 122 8.72 9.91 25.11
N GLY A 123 8.90 9.26 23.95
CA GLY A 123 8.46 9.79 22.64
C GLY A 123 7.32 8.98 22.03
N ALA A 124 7.56 7.71 21.71
CA ALA A 124 6.60 6.89 20.97
C ALA A 124 5.32 6.61 21.76
N VAL A 125 5.43 6.19 23.03
CA VAL A 125 4.28 5.84 23.87
C VAL A 125 3.34 7.03 24.12
N PRO A 126 3.81 8.24 24.51
CA PRO A 126 2.93 9.39 24.70
C PRO A 126 2.24 9.84 23.40
N ILE A 127 2.94 9.83 22.26
CA ILE A 127 2.35 10.18 20.96
C ILE A 127 1.27 9.16 20.57
N PHE A 128 1.53 7.87 20.73
CA PHE A 128 0.56 6.81 20.45
C PHE A 128 -0.69 6.90 21.33
N ILE A 129 -0.52 7.13 22.65
CA ILE A 129 -1.66 7.31 23.57
C ILE A 129 -2.46 8.57 23.19
N MET A 130 -1.80 9.67 22.82
CA MET A 130 -2.48 10.89 22.36
C MET A 130 -3.31 10.61 21.10
N GLU A 131 -2.72 10.00 20.08
CA GLU A 131 -3.40 9.70 18.81
C GLU A 131 -4.62 8.79 19.01
N VAL A 132 -4.46 7.69 19.76
CA VAL A 132 -5.56 6.78 20.09
C VAL A 132 -6.65 7.50 20.89
N THR A 133 -6.29 8.31 21.90
CA THR A 133 -7.26 9.03 22.72
C THR A 133 -8.05 10.05 21.90
N VAL A 134 -7.38 10.83 21.03
CA VAL A 134 -8.04 11.80 20.14
C VAL A 134 -8.95 11.09 19.14
N GLY A 135 -8.51 9.96 18.57
CA GLY A 135 -9.34 9.14 17.67
C GLY A 135 -10.60 8.59 18.34
N GLN A 136 -10.50 8.13 19.59
CA GLN A 136 -11.65 7.64 20.37
C GLN A 136 -12.57 8.77 20.86
N TYR A 137 -12.03 9.95 21.17
CA TYR A 137 -12.81 11.11 21.61
C TYR A 137 -13.60 11.74 20.45
N LEU A 138 -12.95 11.99 19.31
CA LEU A 138 -13.60 12.65 18.17
C LEU A 138 -14.50 11.71 17.37
N GLN A 139 -14.19 10.41 17.32
CA GLN A 139 -14.94 9.39 16.57
C GLN A 139 -15.12 9.70 15.07
N ARG A 140 -14.24 10.55 14.51
CA ARG A 140 -14.19 10.92 13.09
C ARG A 140 -12.96 10.32 12.40
N GLY A 141 -12.99 10.23 11.07
CA GLY A 141 -11.85 9.79 10.27
C GLY A 141 -10.69 10.80 10.28
N ALA A 142 -9.49 10.34 9.89
CA ALA A 142 -8.25 11.12 9.99
C ALA A 142 -8.25 12.46 9.24
N MET A 143 -9.02 12.61 8.14
CA MET A 143 -9.19 13.90 7.46
C MET A 143 -10.20 14.84 8.16
N GLU A 144 -11.21 14.25 8.79
CA GLU A 144 -12.33 14.96 9.42
C GLU A 144 -11.96 15.51 10.81
N MET A 145 -11.04 14.85 11.52
CA MET A 145 -10.43 15.32 12.77
C MET A 145 -9.91 16.77 12.67
N TRP A 146 -9.26 17.12 11.56
CA TRP A 146 -8.66 18.45 11.37
C TRP A 146 -9.68 19.57 11.11
N LYS A 147 -11.00 19.29 11.10
CA LYS A 147 -12.03 20.33 11.10
C LYS A 147 -12.04 21.16 12.39
N MET A 148 -11.51 20.63 13.50
CA MET A 148 -11.33 21.38 14.75
C MET A 148 -10.27 22.49 14.64
N CYS A 149 -9.22 22.27 13.85
CA CYS A 149 -8.12 23.22 13.64
C CYS A 149 -7.82 23.34 12.13
N PRO A 150 -8.56 24.18 11.38
CA PRO A 150 -8.53 24.18 9.92
C PRO A 150 -7.17 24.52 9.31
N ILE A 151 -6.28 25.20 10.06
CA ILE A 151 -4.89 25.47 9.66
C ILE A 151 -4.08 24.18 9.41
N PHE A 152 -4.42 23.08 10.09
CA PHE A 152 -3.76 21.78 9.94
C PHE A 152 -4.50 20.82 8.99
N LYS A 153 -5.51 21.28 8.26
CA LYS A 153 -6.28 20.44 7.30
C LYS A 153 -5.37 19.75 6.25
N GLY A 154 -4.26 20.40 5.87
CA GLY A 154 -3.25 19.81 4.98
C GLY A 154 -2.55 18.57 5.55
N VAL A 155 -2.42 18.46 6.88
CA VAL A 155 -1.81 17.30 7.56
C VAL A 155 -2.67 16.05 7.35
N GLY A 156 -4.00 16.19 7.43
CA GLY A 156 -4.94 15.08 7.16
C GLY A 156 -4.83 14.54 5.73
N ILE A 157 -4.75 15.43 4.74
CA ILE A 157 -4.58 15.04 3.32
C ILE A 157 -3.20 14.40 3.12
N GLY A 158 -2.14 14.99 3.67
CA GLY A 158 -0.79 14.44 3.62
C GLY A 158 -0.70 13.03 4.20
N ASN A 159 -1.35 12.78 5.34
CA ASN A 159 -1.39 11.45 5.95
C ASN A 159 -2.08 10.41 5.05
N VAL A 160 -3.18 10.76 4.38
CA VAL A 160 -3.86 9.87 3.42
C VAL A 160 -2.97 9.57 2.21
N VAL A 161 -2.26 10.57 1.67
CA VAL A 161 -1.32 10.37 0.55
C VAL A 161 -0.14 9.47 0.96
N ILE A 162 0.44 9.70 2.14
CA ILE A 162 1.52 8.85 2.67
C ILE A 162 1.02 7.42 2.89
N ALA A 163 -0.16 7.23 3.50
CA ALA A 163 -0.75 5.91 3.71
C ALA A 163 -0.97 5.16 2.39
N PHE A 164 -1.48 5.83 1.35
CA PHE A 164 -1.64 5.25 0.02
C PHE A 164 -0.31 4.78 -0.59
N MET A 165 0.73 5.63 -0.52
CA MET A 165 2.07 5.28 -1.02
C MET A 165 2.70 4.12 -0.23
N CYS A 166 2.51 4.09 1.09
CA CYS A 166 2.94 2.98 1.94
C CYS A 166 2.23 1.67 1.56
N ILE A 167 0.90 1.68 1.40
CA ILE A 167 0.13 0.50 0.99
C ILE A 167 0.62 -0.02 -0.37
N ALA A 168 0.77 0.85 -1.37
CA ALA A 168 1.26 0.46 -2.70
C ALA A 168 2.65 -0.21 -2.64
N TYR A 169 3.57 0.34 -1.83
CA TYR A 169 4.89 -0.28 -1.58
C TYR A 169 4.77 -1.63 -0.86
N PHE A 170 3.98 -1.73 0.20
CA PHE A 170 3.83 -2.98 0.96
C PHE A 170 3.15 -4.10 0.16
N CYS A 171 2.22 -3.78 -0.75
CA CYS A 171 1.63 -4.77 -1.66
C CYS A 171 2.68 -5.48 -2.52
N VAL A 172 3.72 -4.78 -3.00
CA VAL A 172 4.82 -5.39 -3.75
C VAL A 172 5.64 -6.33 -2.87
N ILE A 173 5.98 -5.91 -1.64
CA ILE A 173 6.71 -6.75 -0.69
C ILE A 173 5.93 -8.01 -0.31
N VAL A 174 4.62 -7.90 -0.09
CA VAL A 174 3.74 -9.05 0.21
C VAL A 174 3.58 -9.97 -0.99
N SER A 175 3.53 -9.42 -2.22
CA SER A 175 3.52 -10.21 -3.46
C SER A 175 4.78 -11.08 -3.57
N TRP A 176 5.97 -10.49 -3.38
CA TRP A 176 7.23 -11.25 -3.34
C TRP A 176 7.23 -12.29 -2.22
N ALA A 177 6.86 -11.93 -0.98
CA ALA A 177 6.81 -12.88 0.13
C ALA A 177 5.86 -14.07 -0.16
N THR A 178 4.71 -13.82 -0.79
CA THR A 178 3.75 -14.86 -1.19
C THR A 178 4.32 -15.75 -2.30
N PHE A 179 5.02 -15.17 -3.29
CA PHE A 179 5.70 -15.91 -4.34
C PHE A 179 6.77 -16.86 -3.75
N TYR A 180 7.68 -16.33 -2.92
CA TYR A 180 8.71 -17.16 -2.25
C TYR A 180 8.10 -18.23 -1.34
N MET A 181 6.98 -17.94 -0.66
CA MET A 181 6.23 -18.93 0.13
C MET A 181 5.70 -20.07 -0.75
N ILE A 182 5.08 -19.76 -1.89
CA ILE A 182 4.59 -20.78 -2.84
C ILE A 182 5.76 -21.59 -3.44
N SER A 183 6.84 -20.93 -3.84
CA SER A 183 8.06 -21.59 -4.33
C SER A 183 8.73 -22.50 -3.30
N SER A 184 8.49 -22.27 -2.00
CA SER A 184 9.01 -23.09 -0.90
C SER A 184 8.28 -24.44 -0.72
N PHE A 185 7.17 -24.68 -1.44
CA PHE A 185 6.49 -25.99 -1.44
C PHE A 185 7.14 -27.01 -2.39
N ASN A 186 8.17 -26.63 -3.16
CA ASN A 186 8.95 -27.56 -3.96
C ASN A 186 9.91 -28.38 -3.08
N SER A 187 10.19 -29.63 -3.49
CA SER A 187 11.08 -30.54 -2.74
C SER A 187 12.55 -30.10 -2.69
N THR A 188 12.97 -29.25 -3.63
CA THR A 188 14.24 -28.54 -3.63
C THR A 188 13.95 -27.07 -3.87
N PHE A 189 14.62 -26.16 -3.15
CA PHE A 189 14.32 -24.74 -3.31
C PHE A 189 14.99 -24.20 -4.59
N PRO A 190 14.31 -23.36 -5.40
CA PRO A 190 14.90 -22.81 -6.63
C PRO A 190 16.25 -22.11 -6.42
N TRP A 191 16.40 -21.41 -5.28
CA TRP A 191 17.61 -20.69 -4.87
C TRP A 191 18.65 -21.56 -4.13
N GLU A 192 18.41 -22.86 -3.93
CA GLU A 192 19.34 -23.76 -3.22
C GLU A 192 20.56 -24.17 -4.08
N THR A 193 20.42 -24.14 -5.41
CA THR A 193 21.43 -24.69 -6.32
C THR A 193 21.86 -23.70 -7.40
N CYS A 194 23.13 -23.82 -7.83
CA CYS A 194 23.66 -23.06 -8.96
C CYS A 194 23.26 -23.64 -10.33
N ASN A 195 22.59 -24.79 -10.40
CA ASN A 195 22.26 -25.50 -11.65
C ASN A 195 20.92 -25.04 -12.26
N ASN A 196 20.74 -23.74 -12.47
CA ASN A 196 19.53 -23.17 -13.06
C ASN A 196 19.86 -22.21 -14.21
N TYR A 197 18.91 -21.97 -15.11
CA TYR A 197 19.12 -21.15 -16.32
C TYR A 197 19.44 -19.67 -16.05
N TRP A 198 19.13 -19.17 -14.85
CA TRP A 198 19.39 -17.79 -14.41
C TRP A 198 20.72 -17.62 -13.67
N ASN A 199 21.48 -18.70 -13.45
CA ASN A 199 22.74 -18.64 -12.69
C ASN A 199 23.95 -18.52 -13.62
N ASN A 200 24.92 -17.71 -13.19
CA ASN A 200 26.18 -17.47 -13.90
C ASN A 200 27.35 -18.20 -13.22
N GLY A 201 28.51 -18.25 -13.89
CA GLY A 201 29.76 -18.80 -13.34
C GLY A 201 30.34 -18.10 -12.10
N GLN A 202 29.62 -17.12 -11.54
CA GLN A 202 29.92 -16.45 -10.27
C GLN A 202 29.16 -17.06 -9.08
N CYS A 203 28.22 -17.98 -9.33
CA CYS A 203 27.33 -18.57 -8.34
C CYS A 203 28.07 -19.51 -7.38
N VAL A 204 27.81 -19.35 -6.08
CA VAL A 204 28.18 -20.32 -5.02
C VAL A 204 26.97 -20.63 -4.12
N THR A 205 26.82 -21.87 -3.68
CA THR A 205 25.72 -22.32 -2.82
C THR A 205 26.04 -22.21 -1.32
N GLY A 206 27.31 -22.01 -0.96
CA GLY A 206 27.79 -22.06 0.42
C GLY A 206 27.98 -23.48 0.96
N LYS A 207 27.75 -24.51 0.13
CA LYS A 207 28.02 -25.93 0.44
C LYS A 207 29.40 -26.39 -0.08
N GLU A 208 30.09 -25.55 -0.84
CA GLU A 208 31.42 -25.82 -1.39
C GLU A 208 32.50 -25.79 -0.30
N SER A 209 33.59 -26.54 -0.49
CA SER A 209 34.73 -26.49 0.43
C SER A 209 35.51 -25.18 0.29
N THR A 210 36.16 -24.75 1.38
CA THR A 210 36.91 -23.49 1.40
C THR A 210 37.99 -23.42 0.32
N SER A 211 38.61 -24.55 -0.03
CA SER A 211 39.58 -24.64 -1.12
C SER A 211 38.95 -24.38 -2.49
N GLU A 212 37.74 -24.90 -2.76
CA GLU A 212 37.03 -24.61 -4.01
C GLU A 212 36.60 -23.15 -4.07
N ILE A 213 36.08 -22.58 -2.97
CA ILE A 213 35.72 -21.16 -2.90
C ILE A 213 36.94 -20.26 -3.18
N MET A 214 38.12 -20.57 -2.63
CA MET A 214 39.35 -19.82 -2.95
C MET A 214 39.80 -19.98 -4.41
N ARG A 215 39.68 -21.19 -4.99
CA ARG A 215 39.98 -21.42 -6.42
C ARG A 215 39.04 -20.63 -7.32
N ILE A 216 37.75 -20.63 -7.04
CA ILE A 216 36.74 -19.85 -7.76
C ILE A 216 37.03 -18.36 -7.61
N THR A 217 37.18 -17.85 -6.38
CA THR A 217 37.45 -16.43 -6.10
C THR A 217 38.73 -15.93 -6.78
N SER A 218 39.82 -16.70 -6.77
CA SER A 218 41.08 -16.32 -7.45
C SER A 218 40.97 -16.32 -8.97
N ASN A 219 40.13 -17.19 -9.56
CA ASN A 219 39.84 -17.17 -10.99
C ASN A 219 38.98 -15.95 -11.38
N LEU A 220 37.94 -15.62 -10.60
CA LEU A 220 37.09 -14.45 -10.90
C LEU A 220 37.80 -13.11 -10.62
N SER A 221 38.64 -13.05 -9.59
CA SER A 221 39.41 -11.86 -9.24
C SER A 221 40.37 -11.43 -10.36
N ARG A 222 40.88 -12.37 -11.17
CA ARG A 222 41.66 -12.07 -12.39
C ARG A 222 40.88 -11.28 -13.45
N TYR A 223 39.55 -11.34 -13.42
CA TYR A 223 38.65 -10.57 -14.29
C TYR A 223 37.96 -9.41 -13.56
N GLY A 224 38.35 -9.11 -12.30
CA GLY A 224 37.71 -8.07 -11.48
C GLY A 224 36.30 -8.41 -10.98
N LEU A 225 35.90 -9.68 -11.06
CA LEU A 225 34.56 -10.15 -10.67
C LEU A 225 34.57 -10.71 -9.23
N SER A 226 33.44 -10.56 -8.52
CA SER A 226 33.19 -11.17 -7.21
C SER A 226 32.35 -12.44 -7.33
N ILE A 227 32.42 -13.31 -6.32
CA ILE A 227 31.44 -14.39 -6.13
C ILE A 227 30.10 -13.80 -5.67
N GLU A 228 29.00 -14.47 -6.01
CA GLU A 228 27.64 -14.14 -5.58
C GLU A 228 26.93 -15.42 -5.14
N SER A 229 26.08 -15.35 -4.13
CA SER A 229 25.34 -16.54 -3.69
C SER A 229 24.21 -16.93 -4.67
N SER A 230 23.84 -18.21 -4.67
CA SER A 230 22.69 -18.71 -5.45
C SER A 230 21.38 -17.99 -5.11
N VAL A 231 21.24 -17.48 -3.89
CA VAL A 231 20.08 -16.69 -3.43
C VAL A 231 20.12 -15.26 -3.98
N GLU A 232 21.29 -14.61 -4.01
CA GLU A 232 21.45 -13.28 -4.60
C GLU A 232 21.20 -13.29 -6.11
N GLN A 233 21.72 -14.29 -6.83
CA GLN A 233 21.45 -14.44 -8.27
C GLN A 233 19.99 -14.78 -8.56
N TYR A 234 19.36 -15.61 -7.74
CA TYR A 234 17.92 -15.86 -7.86
C TYR A 234 17.11 -14.55 -7.70
N TRP A 235 17.45 -13.74 -6.70
CA TRP A 235 16.80 -12.46 -6.45
C TRP A 235 17.01 -11.45 -7.59
N ASP A 236 18.26 -11.24 -8.03
CA ASP A 236 18.61 -10.17 -8.99
C ASP A 236 18.25 -10.48 -10.45
N ASN A 237 18.03 -11.77 -10.80
CA ASN A 237 17.74 -12.21 -12.17
C ASN A 237 16.27 -12.61 -12.40
N ASN A 238 15.47 -12.83 -11.35
CA ASN A 238 14.03 -13.11 -11.46
C ASN A 238 13.14 -11.88 -11.13
N PHE A 239 13.73 -10.74 -10.74
CA PHE A 239 13.04 -9.49 -10.36
C PHE A 239 13.79 -8.19 -10.81
#